data_AF-A0A5M8T073-F1
#
_entry.id   AF-A0A5M8T073-F1
#
_cell.length_a   1.000
_cell.length_b   1.000
_cell.length_c   1.000
_cell.angle_alpha   90.00
_cell.angle_beta   90.00
_cell.angle_gamma   90.00
#
_symmetry.space_group_name_H-M   'P 1'
#
loop_
_entity.id
_entity.type
_entity.pdbx_description
1 polymer ?
#
loop_
_entity_poly.entity_id
_entity_poly.type
_entity_poly.pdbx_seq_one_letter_code
_entity_poly.pdbx_strand_id
1 'polypeptide(L)'
;MRAHPMVIIGGVLRENPFFVPPQEFLEELHSRRARIMELQERYAQLTPREREVLPFVVAGMPSKQTADELGTSEITIRVHRRQIMRKMKAHSLADLIRMTEALGSHDDARHPHSDRSFTQKK
;
A
#
# COMPACT_ATOMS: atom_id res chain seq x y z
N MET A 1 -11.66 -22.86 15.84
CA MET A 1 -12.93 -22.11 16.00
C MET A 1 -14.00 -22.85 15.21
N ARG A 2 -14.86 -23.65 15.85
CA ARG A 2 -15.96 -24.35 15.15
C ARG A 2 -17.21 -23.47 15.18
N ALA A 3 -17.27 -22.46 14.33
CA ALA A 3 -18.51 -21.72 14.12
C ALA A 3 -19.45 -22.64 13.32
N HIS A 4 -20.49 -23.15 13.97
CA HIS A 4 -21.58 -23.85 13.28
C HIS A 4 -22.61 -22.80 12.82
N PRO A 5 -23.26 -23.00 11.67
CA PRO A 5 -24.25 -22.06 11.14
C PRO A 5 -25.44 -21.86 12.10
N MET A 6 -25.73 -22.85 12.96
CA MET A 6 -26.74 -22.76 13.99
C MET A 6 -26.18 -23.10 15.38
N VAL A 7 -26.66 -22.37 16.40
CA VAL A 7 -26.32 -22.55 17.81
C VAL A 7 -27.62 -22.56 18.63
N ILE A 8 -27.69 -23.38 19.69
CA ILE A 8 -28.84 -23.37 20.61
C ILE A 8 -28.52 -22.39 21.75
N ILE A 9 -29.35 -21.35 21.90
CA ILE A 9 -29.26 -20.38 23.01
C ILE A 9 -30.55 -20.49 23.81
N GLY A 10 -30.46 -20.97 25.06
CA GLY A 10 -31.61 -21.12 25.95
C GLY A 10 -32.69 -22.09 25.44
N GLY A 11 -32.30 -23.14 24.71
CA GLY A 11 -33.24 -24.11 24.12
C GLY A 11 -33.82 -23.70 22.76
N VAL A 12 -33.49 -22.51 22.25
CA VAL A 12 -33.93 -22.02 20.94
C VAL A 12 -32.79 -22.09 19.93
N LEU A 13 -33.06 -22.70 18.78
CA LEU A 13 -32.15 -22.74 17.64
C LEU A 13 -32.06 -21.33 17.02
N ARG A 14 -30.86 -20.76 16.95
CA ARG A 14 -30.58 -19.43 16.40
C ARG A 14 -29.49 -19.53 15.34
N GLU A 15 -29.60 -18.71 14.29
CA GLU A 15 -28.47 -18.45 13.38
C GLU A 15 -27.35 -17.76 14.15
N ASN A 16 -26.11 -18.17 13.90
CA ASN A 16 -24.96 -17.60 14.56
C ASN A 16 -24.50 -16.33 13.80
N PRO A 17 -24.62 -15.12 14.38
CA PRO A 17 -24.23 -13.87 13.71
C PRO A 17 -22.71 -13.74 13.50
N PHE A 18 -21.90 -14.63 14.10
CA PHE A 18 -20.45 -14.68 13.91
C PHE A 18 -20.02 -15.79 12.93
N PHE A 19 -20.96 -16.54 12.35
CA PHE A 19 -20.66 -17.51 11.31
C PHE A 19 -20.63 -16.82 9.96
N VAL A 20 -19.42 -16.64 9.41
CA VAL A 20 -19.23 -16.33 8.00
C VAL A 20 -19.11 -17.68 7.27
N PRO A 21 -20.01 -18.01 6.33
CA PRO A 21 -19.88 -19.21 5.52
C PRO A 21 -18.48 -19.27 4.88
N PRO A 22 -17.83 -20.45 4.87
CA PRO A 22 -16.50 -20.57 4.28
C PRO A 22 -16.40 -20.03 2.85
N GLN A 23 -17.48 -20.09 2.07
CA GLN A 23 -17.54 -19.56 0.72
C GLN A 23 -17.37 -18.03 0.70
N GLU A 24 -18.14 -17.30 1.52
CA GLU A 24 -18.05 -15.83 1.62
C GLU A 24 -16.66 -15.40 2.11
N PHE A 25 -16.11 -16.11 3.10
CA PHE A 25 -14.77 -15.82 3.61
C PHE A 25 -13.68 -16.03 2.54
N LEU A 26 -13.79 -17.10 1.75
CA LEU A 26 -12.86 -17.37 0.65
C LEU A 26 -12.94 -16.31 -0.46
N GLU A 27 -14.15 -15.83 -0.78
CA GLU A 27 -14.36 -14.74 -1.74
C GLU A 27 -13.71 -13.43 -1.27
N GLU A 28 -13.83 -13.09 0.00
CA GLU A 28 -13.17 -11.92 0.59
C GLU A 28 -11.64 -12.04 0.52
N LEU A 29 -11.09 -13.19 0.88
CA LEU A 29 -9.66 -13.46 0.79
C LEU A 29 -9.14 -13.39 -0.64
N HIS A 30 -9.85 -14.00 -1.60
CA HIS A 30 -9.51 -13.95 -3.01
C HIS A 30 -9.53 -12.51 -3.54
N SER A 31 -10.55 -11.73 -3.20
CA SER A 31 -10.67 -10.33 -3.60
C SER A 31 -9.54 -9.48 -3.03
N ARG A 32 -9.21 -9.67 -1.74
CA ARG A 32 -8.07 -8.98 -1.11
C ARG A 32 -6.75 -9.34 -1.78
N ARG A 33 -6.56 -10.61 -2.11
CA ARG A 33 -5.34 -11.11 -2.75
C ARG A 33 -5.21 -10.61 -4.19
N ALA A 34 -6.30 -10.60 -4.95
CA ALA A 34 -6.32 -10.02 -6.30
C ALA A 34 -5.94 -8.54 -6.28
N ARG A 35 -6.44 -7.77 -5.29
CA ARG A 35 -6.10 -6.36 -5.13
C ARG A 35 -4.61 -6.14 -4.86
N ILE A 36 -4.00 -6.95 -3.99
CA ILE A 36 -2.56 -6.89 -3.71
C ILE A 36 -1.76 -7.26 -4.96
N MET A 37 -2.15 -8.32 -5.67
CA MET A 37 -1.49 -8.73 -6.91
C MET A 37 -1.53 -7.62 -7.97
N GLU A 38 -2.68 -6.95 -8.15
CA GLU A 38 -2.79 -5.82 -9.08
C GLU A 38 -1.86 -4.66 -8.67
N LEU A 39 -1.77 -4.34 -7.38
CA LEU A 39 -0.84 -3.31 -6.89
C LEU A 39 0.62 -3.70 -7.12
N GLN A 40 0.97 -4.97 -6.91
CA GLN A 40 2.32 -5.48 -7.18
C GLN A 40 2.66 -5.38 -8.67
N GLU A 41 1.72 -5.67 -9.57
CA GLU A 41 1.91 -5.51 -11.01
C GLU A 41 2.14 -4.05 -11.40
N ARG A 42 1.37 -3.11 -10.84
CA ARG A 42 1.57 -1.67 -11.07
C ARG A 42 2.94 -1.20 -10.57
N TYR A 43 3.35 -1.67 -9.39
CA TYR A 43 4.67 -1.38 -8.84
C TYR A 43 5.79 -1.98 -9.71
N ALA A 44 5.58 -3.17 -10.27
CA ALA A 44 6.53 -3.81 -11.17
C ALA A 44 6.80 -2.98 -12.44
N GLN A 45 5.81 -2.21 -12.93
CA GLN A 45 5.94 -1.32 -14.08
C GLN A 45 6.80 -0.06 -13.81
N LEU A 46 7.09 0.24 -12.54
CA LEU A 46 8.00 1.33 -12.20
C LEU A 46 9.43 1.00 -12.64
N THR A 47 10.06 1.94 -13.33
CA THR A 47 11.49 1.83 -13.67
C THR A 47 12.35 1.90 -12.41
N PRO A 48 13.61 1.42 -12.44
CA PRO A 48 14.50 1.51 -11.29
C PRO A 48 14.58 2.93 -10.71
N ARG A 49 14.72 3.94 -11.58
CA ARG A 49 14.78 5.35 -11.16
C ARG A 49 13.47 5.86 -10.57
N GLU A 50 12.32 5.41 -11.05
CA GLU A 50 11.03 5.75 -10.45
C GLU A 50 10.87 5.13 -9.06
N ARG A 51 11.39 3.92 -8.84
CA ARG A 51 11.38 3.27 -7.51
C ARG A 51 12.29 3.99 -6.52
N GLU A 52 13.42 4.52 -6.96
CA GLU A 52 14.29 5.36 -6.12
C GLU A 52 13.61 6.67 -5.71
N VAL A 53 12.82 7.27 -6.61
CA VAL A 53 12.10 8.54 -6.34
C VAL A 53 10.88 8.32 -5.43
N LEU A 54 10.21 7.18 -5.54
CA LEU A 54 8.94 6.88 -4.87
C LEU A 54 8.95 7.15 -3.34
N PRO A 55 9.94 6.72 -2.54
CA PRO A 55 9.99 6.97 -1.10
C PRO A 55 9.93 8.46 -0.75
N PHE A 56 10.65 9.31 -1.50
CA PHE A 56 10.65 10.76 -1.29
C PHE A 56 9.29 11.38 -1.62
N VAL A 57 8.61 10.84 -2.63
CA VAL A 57 7.27 11.30 -3.01
C VAL A 57 6.25 10.96 -1.93
N VAL A 58 6.28 9.72 -1.43
CA VAL A 58 5.42 9.24 -0.35
C VAL A 58 5.67 10.02 0.94
N ALA A 59 6.92 10.37 1.23
CA ALA A 59 7.29 11.25 2.34
C ALA A 59 6.86 12.73 2.17
N GLY A 60 6.26 13.09 1.03
CA GLY A 60 5.81 14.46 0.75
C GLY A 60 6.94 15.44 0.44
N MET A 61 8.14 14.96 0.12
CA MET A 61 9.31 15.81 -0.09
C MET A 61 9.14 16.73 -1.32
N PRO A 62 9.55 18.01 -1.27
CA PRO A 62 9.51 18.91 -2.40
C PRO A 62 10.43 18.45 -3.54
N SER A 63 10.02 18.66 -4.80
CA SER A 63 10.78 18.19 -5.98
C SER A 63 12.21 18.74 -6.04
N LYS A 64 12.42 19.97 -5.54
CA LYS A 64 13.76 20.58 -5.44
C LYS A 64 14.66 19.80 -4.48
N GLN A 65 14.19 19.50 -3.27
CA GLN A 65 14.98 18.77 -2.29
C GLN A 65 15.25 17.33 -2.73
N THR A 66 14.27 16.65 -3.33
CA THR A 66 14.49 15.31 -3.90
C THR A 66 15.50 15.33 -5.06
N ALA A 67 15.52 16.40 -5.84
CA ALA A 67 16.49 16.57 -6.92
C ALA A 67 17.91 16.76 -6.38
N ASP A 68 18.07 17.56 -5.32
CA ASP A 68 19.34 17.75 -4.62
C ASP A 68 19.86 16.43 -4.03
N GLU A 69 18.97 15.67 -3.37
CA GLU A 69 19.30 14.36 -2.77
C GLU A 69 19.73 13.31 -3.81
N LEU A 70 19.04 13.28 -4.97
CA LEU A 70 19.28 12.28 -6.01
C LEU A 70 20.27 12.75 -7.10
N GLY A 71 20.88 13.93 -6.95
CA GLY A 71 21.84 14.49 -7.90
C GLY A 71 21.25 14.70 -9.30
N THR A 72 19.99 15.13 -9.39
CA THR A 72 19.29 15.35 -10.66
C THR A 72 18.60 16.71 -10.72
N SER A 73 17.87 17.02 -11.80
CA SER A 73 17.15 18.28 -11.92
C SER A 73 15.74 18.20 -11.31
N GLU A 74 15.25 19.31 -10.77
CA GLU A 74 13.86 19.41 -10.29
C GLU A 74 12.84 19.07 -11.39
N ILE A 75 13.13 19.45 -12.64
CA ILE A 75 12.29 19.13 -13.80
C ILE A 75 12.19 17.61 -13.97
N THR A 76 13.31 16.90 -13.86
CA THR A 76 13.38 15.43 -13.95
C THR A 76 12.55 14.78 -12.85
N ILE A 77 12.63 15.27 -11.61
CA ILE A 77 11.80 14.76 -10.50
C ILE A 77 10.31 14.98 -10.76
N ARG A 78 9.90 16.15 -11.28
CA ARG A 78 8.49 16.40 -11.63
C ARG A 78 7.99 15.42 -12.69
N VAL A 79 8.84 15.07 -13.66
CA VAL A 79 8.53 14.03 -14.66
C VAL A 79 8.37 12.67 -13.98
N HIS A 80 9.33 12.24 -13.15
CA HIS A 80 9.23 10.96 -12.43
C HIS A 80 7.98 10.90 -11.55
N ARG A 81 7.65 11.96 -10.80
CA ARG A 81 6.40 12.04 -10.00
C ARG A 81 5.16 11.81 -10.85
N ARG A 82 5.07 12.47 -12.00
CA ARG A 82 3.94 12.29 -12.93
C ARG A 82 3.87 10.83 -13.44
N GLN A 83 5.01 10.24 -13.78
CA GLN A 83 5.08 8.86 -14.25
C GLN A 83 4.69 7.85 -13.17
N ILE A 84 5.18 8.04 -11.95
CA ILE A 84 4.84 7.23 -10.78
C ILE A 84 3.33 7.26 -10.53
N MET A 85 2.73 8.46 -10.44
CA MET A 85 1.28 8.61 -10.23
C MET A 85 0.48 7.91 -11.33
N ARG A 86 0.90 8.05 -12.60
CA ARG A 86 0.26 7.40 -13.74
C ARG A 86 0.36 5.86 -13.68
N LYS A 87 1.55 5.32 -13.43
CA LYS A 87 1.81 3.86 -13.42
C LYS A 87 1.19 3.18 -12.21
N MET A 88 1.24 3.82 -11.04
CA MET A 88 0.56 3.36 -9.82
C MET A 88 -0.97 3.54 -9.92
N LYS A 89 -1.45 4.31 -10.91
CA LYS A 89 -2.84 4.78 -11.05
C LYS A 89 -3.32 5.47 -9.76
N ALA A 90 -2.46 6.27 -9.16
CA ALA A 90 -2.78 7.07 -7.99
C ALA A 90 -3.36 8.42 -8.43
N HIS A 91 -4.53 8.78 -7.89
CA HIS A 91 -5.19 10.05 -8.20
C HIS A 91 -4.77 11.18 -7.24
N SER A 92 -4.23 10.81 -6.08
CA SER A 92 -3.75 11.74 -5.06
C SER A 92 -2.50 11.21 -4.38
N LEU A 93 -1.75 12.08 -3.68
CA LEU A 93 -0.62 11.65 -2.86
C LEU A 93 -1.09 10.67 -1.76
N ALA A 94 -2.25 10.92 -1.17
CA ALA A 94 -2.83 10.02 -0.16
C ALA A 94 -3.15 8.64 -0.73
N ASP A 95 -3.64 8.54 -1.97
CA ASP A 95 -3.80 7.25 -2.65
C ASP A 95 -2.47 6.53 -2.80
N LEU A 96 -1.43 7.26 -3.24
CA LEU A 96 -0.11 6.68 -3.43
C LEU A 96 0.45 6.14 -2.10
N ILE A 97 0.34 6.90 -1.01
CA ILE A 97 0.75 6.49 0.34
C ILE A 97 0.05 5.18 0.73
N ARG A 98 -1.28 5.13 0.63
CA ARG A 98 -2.06 3.91 0.95
C ARG A 98 -1.65 2.70 0.10
N MET A 99 -1.38 2.92 -1.20
CA MET A 99 -0.91 1.85 -2.08
C MET A 99 0.46 1.34 -1.67
N THR A 100 1.39 2.23 -1.31
CA THR A 100 2.73 1.85 -0.86
C THR A 100 2.73 1.18 0.50
N GLU A 101 1.88 1.62 1.43
CA GLU A 101 1.66 0.94 2.72
C GLU A 101 1.13 -0.48 2.49
N ALA A 102 0.11 -0.65 1.63
CA ALA A 102 -0.44 -1.97 1.30
C ALA A 102 0.59 -2.93 0.67
N LEU A 103 1.60 -2.39 -0.03
CA LEU A 103 2.73 -3.18 -0.55
C LEU A 103 3.77 -3.49 0.56
N GLY A 104 4.09 -2.50 1.40
CA GLY A 104 5.06 -2.62 2.50
C GLY A 104 4.60 -3.52 3.66
N SER A 105 3.29 -3.55 3.95
CA SER A 105 2.71 -4.49 4.91
C SER A 105 2.86 -5.97 4.51
N HIS A 106 3.35 -6.25 3.30
CA HIS A 106 3.72 -7.58 2.85
C HIS A 106 5.25 -7.84 2.85
N ASP A 107 6.08 -6.80 3.00
CA ASP A 107 7.55 -6.87 3.02
C ASP A 107 8.17 -6.51 4.38
N ASP A 108 7.35 -6.18 5.39
CA ASP A 108 7.74 -5.89 6.79
C ASP A 108 8.50 -7.03 7.51
N ALA A 109 8.72 -8.17 6.86
CA ALA A 109 9.63 -9.21 7.36
C ALA A 109 11.11 -9.00 6.94
N ARG A 110 11.46 -7.98 6.13
CA ARG A 110 12.81 -7.88 5.54
C ARG A 110 13.53 -6.53 5.59
N HIS A 111 13.01 -5.48 6.23
CA HIS A 111 13.81 -4.26 6.43
C HIS A 111 13.46 -3.46 7.69
N PRO A 112 14.24 -3.63 8.79
CA PRO A 112 14.07 -2.80 9.98
C PRO A 112 14.80 -1.46 9.79
N HIS A 113 14.05 -0.37 9.99
CA HIS A 113 14.50 0.93 10.46
C HIS A 113 15.64 1.64 9.70
N SER A 114 15.28 2.69 8.93
CA SER A 114 16.04 3.93 8.91
C SER A 114 15.24 5.03 9.61
N ASP A 115 15.26 4.94 10.94
CA ASP A 115 15.03 6.08 11.81
C ASP A 115 16.15 7.11 11.56
N ARG A 116 15.78 8.36 11.22
CA ARG A 116 16.28 9.63 11.82
C ARG A 116 16.43 10.82 10.85
N SER A 117 15.86 11.94 11.34
CA SER A 117 16.32 13.33 11.16
C SER A 117 15.96 14.06 9.87
N PHE A 118 14.69 14.38 9.66
CA PHE A 118 14.32 15.56 8.87
C PHE A 118 14.29 16.80 9.77
N THR A 119 15.47 17.37 10.01
CA THR A 119 15.63 18.66 10.65
C THR A 119 15.06 19.75 9.73
N GLN A 120 13.94 20.37 10.16
CA GLN A 120 13.54 21.68 9.66
C GLN A 120 14.71 22.66 9.83
N LYS A 121 15.08 23.37 8.77
CA LYS A 121 15.80 24.64 8.91
C LYS A 121 15.10 25.70 8.08
N LYS A 122 14.47 26.64 8.80
CA LYS A 122 14.10 27.97 8.33
C LYS A 122 15.34 28.77 7.93
#